data_AF-A0A158KJA7-F1
#
_entry.id   AF-A0A158KJA7-F1
#
_cell.length_a   1.000
_cell.length_b   1.000
_cell.length_c   1.000
_cell.angle_alpha   90.00
_cell.angle_beta   90.00
_cell.angle_gamma   90.00
#
_symmetry.space_group_name_H-M   'P 1'
#
loop_
_entity.id
_entity.type
_entity.pdbx_description
1 polymer ?
#
loop_
_entity_poly.entity_id
_entity_poly.type
_entity_poly.pdbx_seq_one_letter_code
_entity_poly.pdbx_strand_id
1 'polypeptide(L)' 'MRGWLESEVGRCLNRLVAVRAPAELVIERLDFRAPGLSRQLNRLLSNMGRGFIEAKLKDLEERFGITCRKVIAA' A
#
# COMPACT_ATOMS: atom_id res chain seq x y z
N MET A 1 8.70 11.07 -9.84
CA MET A 1 8.16 10.67 -8.52
C MET A 1 7.04 9.63 -8.62
N ARG A 2 5.91 9.89 -9.31
CA ARG A 2 4.80 8.92 -9.43
C ARG A 2 5.20 7.56 -10.02
N GLY A 3 5.86 7.54 -11.18
CA GLY A 3 6.31 6.27 -11.79
C GLY A 3 7.34 5.51 -10.95
N TRP A 4 8.16 6.22 -10.17
CA TRP A 4 9.06 5.58 -9.21
C TRP A 4 8.27 4.93 -8.07
N LEU A 5 7.28 5.62 -7.49
CA LEU A 5 6.42 5.07 -6.43
C LEU A 5 5.66 3.82 -6.88
N GLU A 6 5.07 3.86 -8.07
CA GLU A 6 4.40 2.70 -8.67
C GLU A 6 5.34 1.50 -8.80
N SER A 7 6.54 1.75 -9.33
CA SER A 7 7.57 0.73 -9.50
C SER A 7 8.06 0.17 -8.15
N GLU A 8 8.23 1.03 -7.15
CA GLU A 8 8.66 0.68 -5.79
C GLU A 8 7.62 -0.20 -5.09
N VAL A 9 6.35 0.21 -5.12
CA VAL A 9 5.22 -0.55 -4.57
C VAL A 9 5.14 -1.93 -5.23
N GLY A 10 5.23 -1.96 -6.56
CA GLY A 10 5.23 -3.21 -7.32
C GLY A 10 6.37 -4.14 -6.91
N ARG A 11 7.59 -3.62 -6.81
CA ARG A 11 8.77 -4.43 -6.43
C ARG A 11 8.63 -5.03 -5.04
N CYS A 12 8.22 -4.23 -4.06
CA CYS A 12 8.08 -4.66 -2.67
C CYS A 12 7.03 -5.75 -2.51
N LEU A 13 5.83 -5.55 -3.07
CA LEU A 13 4.74 -6.52 -2.96
C LEU A 13 4.99 -7.78 -3.79
N ASN A 14 5.56 -7.67 -4.99
CA ASN A 14 5.94 -8.84 -5.78
C ASN A 14 6.96 -9.71 -5.04
N ARG A 15 7.96 -9.08 -4.41
CA ARG A 15 8.98 -9.80 -3.64
C ARG A 15 8.35 -10.51 -2.44
N LEU A 16 7.45 -9.85 -1.72
CA LEU A 16 6.73 -10.45 -0.59
C LEU A 16 5.97 -11.71 -1.02
N VAL A 17 5.18 -11.61 -2.09
CA VAL A 17 4.39 -12.72 -2.62
C VAL A 17 5.28 -13.85 -3.12
N ALA A 18 6.37 -13.53 -3.84
CA ALA A 18 7.29 -14.54 -4.35
C ALA A 18 8.00 -15.33 -3.23
N VAL A 19 8.30 -14.69 -2.10
CA VAL A 19 9.04 -15.33 -0.99
C VAL A 19 8.10 -16.08 -0.04
N ARG A 20 6.88 -15.58 0.17
CA ARG A 20 5.99 -16.10 1.22
C ARG A 20 4.76 -16.84 0.69
N ALA A 21 4.40 -16.67 -0.58
CA ALA A 21 3.19 -17.22 -1.21
C ALA A 21 1.96 -17.18 -0.28
N PRO A 22 1.59 -16.01 0.27
CA PRO A 22 0.53 -15.92 1.26
C PRO A 22 -0.85 -16.16 0.62
N ALA A 23 -1.74 -16.81 1.35
CA ALA A 23 -3.16 -16.90 0.97
C ALA A 23 -3.92 -15.60 1.26
N GLU A 24 -3.50 -14.86 2.28
CA GLU A 24 -4.10 -13.58 2.69
C GLU A 24 -3.03 -12.53 3.01
N LEU A 25 -3.28 -11.29 2.57
CA LEU A 25 -2.53 -10.10 2.97
C LEU A 25 -3.40 -9.23 3.88
N VAL A 26 -2.95 -9.04 5.12
CA VAL A 26 -3.56 -8.10 6.06
C VAL A 26 -2.78 -6.80 6.03
N ILE A 27 -3.46 -5.69 5.69
CA ILE A 27 -2.84 -4.38 5.50
C ILE A 27 -3.39 -3.38 6.52
N GLU A 28 -2.49 -2.74 7.26
CA GLU A 28 -2.84 -1.67 8.18
C GLU A 28 -3.11 -0.36 7.44
N ARG A 29 -4.19 0.32 7.84
CA ARG A 29 -4.48 1.69 7.45
C ARG A 29 -3.78 2.65 8.39
N LEU A 30 -2.51 2.88 8.12
CA LEU A 30 -1.69 3.83 8.87
C LEU A 30 -2.14 5.28 8.62
N ASP A 31 -2.15 6.07 9.69
CA ASP A 31 -2.32 7.52 9.64
C ASP A 31 -0.95 8.20 9.75
N PHE A 32 -0.46 8.71 8.62
CA PHE A 32 0.86 9.37 8.54
C PHE A 32 0.80 10.87 8.86
N ARG A 33 -0.31 11.37 9.37
CA ARG A 33 -0.42 12.78 9.79
C ARG A 33 0.38 13.03 11.06
N ALA A 34 0.98 14.21 11.17
CA ALA A 34 1.67 14.62 12.39
C ALA A 34 1.37 16.09 12.73
N PRO A 35 1.24 16.43 14.03
CA PRO A 35 0.92 17.79 14.48
C PRO A 35 2.01 18.82 14.15
N GLY A 36 3.26 18.39 13.98
CA GLY A 36 4.39 19.25 13.59
C GLY A 36 4.45 19.57 12.09
N LEU A 37 3.54 19.04 11.27
CA LEU A 37 3.55 19.24 9.82
C LEU A 37 2.49 20.28 9.40
N SER A 38 2.80 21.02 8.33
CA SER A 38 1.83 21.96 7.76
C SER A 38 0.58 21.23 7.26
N ARG A 39 -0.57 21.95 7.22
CA ARG A 39 -1.83 21.40 6.69
C ARG A 39 -1.67 20.83 5.26
N GLN A 40 -0.89 21.52 4.43
CA GLN A 40 -0.60 21.08 3.07
C GLN A 40 0.20 19.78 3.04
N LEU A 41 1.22 19.66 3.89
CA LEU A 41 2.06 18.45 3.94
C LEU A 41 1.30 17.26 4.52
N ASN A 42 0.51 17.47 5.58
CA ASN A 42 -0.40 16.45 6.10
C ASN A 42 -1.38 15.94 5.03
N ARG A 43 -1.92 16.84 4.19
CA ARG A 43 -2.80 16.46 3.07
C ARG A 43 -2.06 15.64 2.00
N LEU A 44 -0.83 16.04 1.66
CA LEU A 44 0.00 15.30 0.68
C LEU A 44 0.35 13.90 1.19
N LEU A 45 0.85 13.79 2.42
CA LEU A 45 1.23 12.52 3.04
C LEU A 45 0.05 11.58 3.21
N SER A 46 -1.11 12.13 3.55
CA SER A 46 -2.34 11.35 3.57
C SER A 46 -2.53 10.73 2.18
N ASN A 47 -2.61 11.52 1.11
CA ASN A 47 -3.05 11.00 -0.19
C ASN A 47 -1.96 10.30 -1.03
N MET A 48 -0.69 10.37 -0.63
CA MET A 48 0.41 9.85 -1.44
C MET A 48 0.36 8.31 -1.53
N GLY A 49 0.51 7.77 -2.74
CA GLY A 49 0.78 6.35 -2.94
C GLY A 49 -0.42 5.40 -2.79
N ARG A 50 -1.52 5.83 -2.17
CA ARG A 50 -2.69 4.98 -1.90
C ARG A 50 -3.24 4.29 -3.14
N GLY A 51 -3.44 5.05 -4.24
CA GLY A 51 -3.96 4.48 -5.48
C GLY A 51 -3.07 3.39 -6.08
N PHE A 52 -1.74 3.55 -5.99
CA PHE A 52 -0.80 2.53 -6.50
C PHE A 52 -0.82 1.26 -5.65
N ILE A 53 -0.93 1.40 -4.32
CA ILE A 53 -1.07 0.26 -3.41
C ILE A 53 -2.37 -0.48 -3.70
N GLU A 54 -3.49 0.24 -3.82
CA GLU A 54 -4.79 -0.38 -4.10
C GLU A 54 -4.83 -1.09 -5.45
N ALA A 55 -4.28 -0.46 -6.49
CA ALA A 55 -4.14 -1.09 -7.81
C ALA A 55 -3.31 -2.36 -7.74
N LYS A 56 -2.19 -2.35 -6.98
CA LYS A 56 -1.32 -3.52 -6.88
C LYS A 56 -1.96 -4.65 -6.06
N LEU A 57 -2.67 -4.34 -4.98
CA LEU A 57 -3.37 -5.36 -4.19
C LEU A 57 -4.47 -6.04 -5.03
N LYS A 58 -5.21 -5.26 -5.82
CA LYS A 58 -6.21 -5.79 -6.77
C LYS A 58 -5.57 -6.70 -7.82
N ASP A 59 -4.45 -6.29 -8.41
CA ASP A 59 -3.69 -7.13 -9.36
C ASP A 59 -3.24 -8.47 -8.73
N LEU A 60 -2.86 -8.46 -7.45
CA LEU A 60 -2.49 -9.69 -6.73
C LEU A 60 -3.67 -10.60 -6.47
N GLU A 61 -4.83 -10.03 -6.12
CA GLU A 61 -6.07 -10.78 -5.96
C GLU A 61 -6.51 -11.43 -7.28
N GLU A 62 -6.54 -10.66 -8.37
CA GLU A 62 -6.96 -11.14 -9.69
C GLU A 62 -6.04 -12.22 -10.27
N ARG A 63 -4.72 -12.09 -10.09
CA ARG A 63 -3.74 -12.99 -10.72
C ARG A 63 -3.39 -14.21 -9.88
N PHE A 64 -3.42 -14.09 -8.56
CA PHE A 64 -2.93 -15.11 -7.65
C PHE A 64 -3.98 -15.59 -6.65
N GLY A 65 -5.20 -15.02 -6.66
CA GLY A 65 -6.26 -15.37 -5.71
C GLY A 65 -5.96 -14.97 -4.27
N ILE A 66 -5.02 -14.03 -4.06
CA ILE A 66 -4.59 -13.60 -2.73
C ILE A 66 -5.65 -12.66 -2.16
N THR A 67 -6.27 -13.04 -1.04
CA THR A 67 -7.28 -12.22 -0.39
C THR A 67 -6.61 -11.04 0.32
N CYS A 68 -7.15 -9.82 0.20
CA CYS A 68 -6.59 -8.62 0.82
C CYS A 68 -7.56 -8.01 1.83
N ARG A 69 -7.17 -7.96 3.12
CA ARG A 69 -7.98 -7.39 4.20
C ARG A 69 -7.33 -6.13 4.78
N LYS A 70 -8.08 -5.03 4.86
CA LYS A 70 -7.61 -3.79 5.50
C LYS A 70 -8.06 -3.74 6.96
N VAL A 71 -7.16 -3.36 7.87
CA VAL A 71 -7.44 -3.16 9.30
C VAL A 71 -7.03 -1.76 9.74
N ILE A 72 -7.70 -1.20 10.74
CA ILE A 72 -7.32 0.08 11.34
C ILE A 72 -6.24 -0.21 12.38
N ALA A 73 -5.14 0.56 12.35
CA ALA A 73 -4.11 0.47 13.37
C ALA A 73 -4.68 0.93 14.73
N ALA A 74 -4.37 0.19 15.80
CA ALA A 74 -4.82 0.47 17.17
C ALA A 74 -4.11 1.68 17.79
#